data_AF-A0A1A1ZYE7-F1
#
_entry.id   AF-A0A1A1ZYE7-F1
#
_cell.length_a   1.000
_cell.length_b   1.000
_cell.length_c   1.000
_cell.angle_alpha   90.00
_cell.angle_beta   90.00
_cell.angle_gamma   90.00
#
_symmetry.space_group_name_H-M   'P 1'
#
loop_
_entity.id
_entity.type
_entity.pdbx_description
1 polymer ?
#
loop_
_entity_poly.entity_id
_entity_poly.type
_entity_poly.pdbx_seq_one_letter_code
_entity_poly.pdbx_strand_id
1 'polypeptide(L)'
;MSLVIDEMPHLGITRLSRWIFNCYVLRSGDGAVVVDAGLPRVAADLAAVLSRGGTLHAVVATHGHSDHVAGAAELATRHRVPIWLPENTLTYLDGVKPRTPTPARAASIWPTMIDQPLDRRGLAGLLSGARVAGYGTPAGMRWTGPPPGGGLADGQSVPGAPDWTVVAANGHTDDSIALWNPATRMLLSGDAVLTVRGQAWHTPEIVDTASAADTRRRLEELPVAHLLPGHGRPVHAAETVWAQQRR
;
A
#
# COMPACT_ATOMS: atom_id res chain seq x y z
N MET A 1 5.44 11.83 -19.97
CA MET A 1 5.87 11.35 -18.64
C MET A 1 4.65 10.79 -17.94
N SER A 2 4.76 9.62 -17.35
CA SER A 2 3.68 8.75 -16.83
C SER A 2 3.64 8.67 -15.30
N LEU A 3 4.62 9.27 -14.61
CA LEU A 3 4.59 9.46 -13.17
C LEU A 3 3.51 10.48 -12.84
N VAL A 4 2.58 10.10 -11.98
CA VAL A 4 1.56 11.00 -11.43
C VAL A 4 1.98 11.35 -10.01
N ILE A 5 2.03 12.65 -9.71
CA ILE A 5 2.19 13.19 -8.36
C ILE A 5 0.92 13.99 -8.07
N ASP A 6 0.24 13.62 -7.01
CA ASP A 6 -1.08 14.10 -6.65
C ASP A 6 -1.02 14.60 -5.21
N GLU A 7 -0.78 15.90 -5.07
CA GLU A 7 -0.69 16.58 -3.77
C GLU A 7 -2.10 16.89 -3.26
N MET A 8 -2.42 16.43 -2.05
CA MET A 8 -3.68 16.71 -1.36
C MET A 8 -3.39 17.44 -0.04
N PRO A 9 -3.02 18.74 -0.06
CA PRO A 9 -2.54 19.45 1.13
C PRO A 9 -3.58 19.51 2.25
N HIS A 10 -4.87 19.64 1.89
CA HIS A 10 -5.99 19.66 2.83
C HIS A 10 -6.16 18.35 3.62
N LEU A 11 -5.57 17.25 3.12
CA LEU A 11 -5.54 15.94 3.79
C LEU A 11 -4.15 15.61 4.36
N GLY A 12 -3.15 16.47 4.16
CA GLY A 12 -1.78 16.20 4.58
C GLY A 12 -1.17 14.98 3.89
N ILE A 13 -1.56 14.66 2.65
CA ILE A 13 -1.06 13.48 1.93
C ILE A 13 -0.60 13.84 0.52
N THR A 14 0.44 13.16 0.04
CA THR A 14 0.84 13.18 -1.37
C THR A 14 0.84 11.75 -1.90
N ARG A 15 0.17 11.53 -3.03
CA ARG A 15 0.22 10.24 -3.74
C ARG A 15 1.18 10.33 -4.90
N LEU A 16 2.02 9.33 -5.04
CA LEU A 16 2.80 9.06 -6.23
C LEU A 16 2.26 7.79 -6.87
N SER A 17 2.12 7.79 -8.19
CA SER A 17 1.63 6.62 -8.92
C SER A 17 2.42 6.41 -10.19
N ARG A 18 2.78 5.15 -10.42
CA ARG A 18 3.50 4.72 -11.62
C ARG A 18 2.87 3.45 -12.17
N TRP A 19 1.79 3.67 -12.91
CA TRP A 19 0.96 2.67 -13.60
C TRP A 19 0.25 1.67 -12.69
N ILE A 20 0.98 0.77 -12.03
CA ILE A 20 0.36 -0.30 -11.24
C ILE A 20 0.27 0.08 -9.77
N PHE A 21 1.30 0.65 -9.18
CA PHE A 21 1.34 0.91 -7.73
C PHE A 21 1.08 2.38 -7.40
N ASN A 22 0.46 2.58 -6.24
CA ASN A 22 0.42 3.85 -5.53
C ASN A 22 1.38 3.80 -4.33
N CYS A 23 2.09 4.90 -4.13
CA CYS A 23 2.93 5.16 -2.97
C CYS A 23 2.41 6.45 -2.31
N TYR A 24 2.33 6.47 -0.99
CA TYR A 24 1.78 7.60 -0.26
C TYR A 24 2.81 8.21 0.69
N VAL A 25 2.85 9.54 0.75
CA VAL A 25 3.60 10.31 1.73
C VAL A 25 2.62 10.96 2.68
N LEU A 26 2.55 10.45 3.91
CA LEU A 26 1.72 10.97 4.98
C LEU A 26 2.49 12.07 5.70
N ARG A 27 1.94 13.28 5.82
CA ARG A 27 2.49 14.33 6.69
C ARG A 27 2.11 14.04 8.14
N SER A 28 3.08 14.11 9.04
CA SER A 28 2.83 14.01 10.48
C SER A 28 3.84 14.85 11.24
N GLY A 29 3.35 15.85 11.98
CA GLY A 29 4.20 16.82 12.68
C GLY A 29 5.13 17.57 11.73
N ASP A 30 6.42 17.55 12.05
CA ASP A 30 7.52 18.15 11.28
C ASP A 30 8.14 17.19 10.24
N GLY A 31 7.51 16.04 10.02
CA GLY A 31 8.04 15.00 9.14
C GLY A 31 6.99 14.26 8.33
N ALA A 32 7.37 13.06 7.90
CA ALA A 32 6.54 12.22 7.06
C ALA A 32 6.75 10.73 7.28
N VAL A 33 5.75 9.94 6.90
CA VAL A 33 5.84 8.48 6.73
C VAL A 33 5.56 8.15 5.28
N VAL A 34 6.37 7.27 4.69
CA VAL A 34 6.10 6.73 3.34
C VAL A 34 5.41 5.38 3.48
N VAL A 35 4.27 5.22 2.83
CA VAL A 35 3.50 3.97 2.79
C VAL A 35 3.57 3.38 1.40
N ASP A 36 3.83 2.07 1.33
CA ASP A 36 3.98 1.28 0.10
C ASP A 36 5.01 1.90 -0.85
N ALA A 37 6.28 1.70 -0.50
CA ALA A 37 7.43 2.17 -1.26
C ALA A 37 7.60 1.46 -2.63
N GLY A 38 6.54 0.86 -3.16
CA GLY A 38 6.49 0.56 -4.58
C GLY A 38 7.60 -0.38 -5.07
N LEU A 39 8.03 -0.07 -6.29
CA LEU A 39 9.12 -0.74 -7.00
C LEU A 39 10.49 -0.13 -6.63
N PRO A 40 11.62 -0.82 -6.88
CA PRO A 40 12.96 -0.40 -6.41
C PRO A 40 13.34 1.06 -6.70
N ARG A 41 12.87 1.64 -7.81
CA ARG A 41 13.24 3.00 -8.23
C ARG A 41 12.42 4.12 -7.57
N VAL A 42 11.51 3.82 -6.65
CA VAL A 42 10.61 4.82 -6.06
C VAL A 42 11.39 5.94 -5.35
N ALA A 43 12.57 5.65 -4.79
CA ALA A 43 13.33 6.63 -4.02
C ALA A 43 13.77 7.84 -4.88
N ALA A 44 14.04 7.60 -6.18
CA ALA A 44 14.31 8.67 -7.12
C ALA A 44 13.05 9.50 -7.44
N ASP A 45 11.89 8.86 -7.56
CA ASP A 45 10.61 9.53 -7.81
C ASP A 45 10.15 10.37 -6.60
N LEU A 46 10.43 9.89 -5.38
CA LEU A 46 10.11 10.55 -4.12
C LEU A 46 11.04 11.70 -3.75
N ALA A 47 12.22 11.80 -4.36
CA ALA A 47 13.26 12.74 -3.93
C ALA A 47 12.78 14.20 -3.86
N ALA A 48 11.99 14.65 -4.85
CA ALA A 48 11.44 16.01 -4.88
C ALA A 48 10.29 16.23 -3.89
N VAL A 49 9.52 15.18 -3.57
CA VAL A 49 8.40 15.25 -2.61
C VAL A 49 8.94 15.29 -1.18
N LEU A 50 9.96 14.48 -0.89
CA LEU A 50 10.59 14.38 0.42
C LEU A 50 11.48 15.59 0.72
N SER A 51 12.15 16.19 -0.29
CA SER A 51 12.98 17.39 -0.06
C SER A 51 12.18 18.61 0.41
N ARG A 52 10.87 18.65 0.12
CA ARG A 52 9.95 19.71 0.53
C ARG A 52 9.25 19.41 1.87
N GLY A 53 9.59 18.28 2.49
CA GLY A 53 8.66 17.55 3.33
C GLY A 53 9.02 17.32 4.78
N GLY A 54 10.12 17.90 5.24
CA GLY A 54 10.64 17.62 6.57
C GLY A 54 11.31 16.25 6.67
N THR A 55 11.52 15.81 7.90
CA THR A 55 12.26 14.57 8.19
C THR A 55 11.41 13.35 7.86
N LEU A 56 11.96 12.37 7.12
CA LEU A 56 11.29 11.08 6.99
C LEU A 56 11.42 10.35 8.32
N HIS A 57 10.31 9.89 8.89
CA HIS A 57 10.30 9.17 10.17
C HIS A 57 10.39 7.65 9.98
N ALA A 58 9.71 7.14 8.95
CA ALA A 58 9.60 5.71 8.71
C ALA A 58 9.16 5.39 7.28
N VAL A 59 9.42 4.16 6.87
CA VAL A 59 8.77 3.52 5.72
C VAL A 59 7.85 2.42 6.24
N VAL A 60 6.63 2.35 5.74
CA VAL A 60 5.59 1.40 6.13
C VAL A 60 5.12 0.65 4.87
N ALA A 61 4.77 -0.62 5.01
CA ALA A 61 4.09 -1.36 3.96
C ALA A 61 2.75 -1.90 4.45
N THR A 62 1.77 -1.98 3.54
CA THR A 62 0.46 -2.59 3.79
C THR A 62 0.50 -4.11 3.74
N HIS A 63 1.43 -4.68 2.96
CA HIS A 63 1.70 -6.11 2.88
C HIS A 63 3.00 -6.40 2.14
N GLY A 64 3.43 -7.67 2.13
CA GLY A 64 4.72 -8.10 1.59
C GLY A 64 4.80 -8.30 0.08
N HIS A 65 3.81 -7.90 -0.73
CA HIS A 65 3.95 -8.00 -2.18
C HIS A 65 5.04 -7.07 -2.72
N SER A 66 5.73 -7.55 -3.75
CA SER A 66 6.93 -6.87 -4.28
C SER A 66 6.70 -5.44 -4.75
N ASP A 67 5.52 -5.13 -5.25
CA ASP A 67 5.11 -3.80 -5.69
C ASP A 67 4.65 -2.87 -4.55
N HIS A 68 4.73 -3.33 -3.30
CA HIS A 68 4.53 -2.52 -2.10
C HIS A 68 5.83 -2.33 -1.30
N VAL A 69 6.72 -3.34 -1.31
CA VAL A 69 7.94 -3.33 -0.47
C VAL A 69 9.25 -3.15 -1.21
N ALA A 70 9.32 -3.33 -2.53
CA ALA A 70 10.62 -3.45 -3.21
C ALA A 70 11.47 -2.18 -3.21
N GLY A 71 10.87 -0.98 -3.09
CA GLY A 71 11.60 0.26 -2.90
C GLY A 71 11.91 0.62 -1.44
N ALA A 72 11.38 -0.12 -0.46
CA ALA A 72 11.49 0.23 0.95
C ALA A 72 12.94 0.21 1.45
N ALA A 73 13.72 -0.81 1.06
CA ALA A 73 15.10 -0.98 1.49
C ALA A 73 16.01 0.18 1.06
N GLU A 74 15.91 0.61 -0.21
CA GLU A 74 16.70 1.75 -0.72
C GLU A 74 16.31 3.03 0.01
N LEU A 75 15.01 3.29 0.15
CA LEU A 75 14.50 4.49 0.79
C LEU A 75 14.91 4.58 2.26
N ALA A 76 14.74 3.49 3.01
CA ALA A 76 15.13 3.41 4.41
C ALA A 76 16.64 3.58 4.62
N THR A 77 17.46 2.96 3.77
CA THR A 77 18.92 3.08 3.82
C THR A 77 19.36 4.53 3.55
N ARG A 78 18.78 5.16 2.53
CA ARG A 78 19.13 6.54 2.13
C ARG A 78 18.79 7.55 3.21
N HIS A 79 17.66 7.37 3.89
CA HIS A 79 17.17 8.30 4.91
C HIS A 79 17.50 7.89 6.35
N ARG A 80 18.07 6.70 6.57
CA ARG A 80 18.41 6.12 7.88
C ARG A 80 17.19 6.02 8.81
N VAL A 81 16.10 5.48 8.29
CA VAL A 81 14.82 5.33 9.01
C VAL A 81 14.41 3.86 9.10
N PRO A 82 13.61 3.48 10.11
CA PRO A 82 13.09 2.12 10.22
C PRO A 82 12.08 1.79 9.11
N ILE A 83 11.98 0.50 8.80
CA ILE A 83 10.92 -0.09 7.98
C ILE A 83 9.96 -0.84 8.91
N TRP A 84 8.66 -0.59 8.78
CA TRP A 84 7.63 -1.34 9.48
C TRP A 84 6.82 -2.16 8.48
N LEU A 85 6.69 -3.44 8.77
CA LEU A 85 5.91 -4.38 7.97
C LEU A 85 4.74 -4.89 8.83
N PRO A 86 3.67 -5.42 8.24
CA PRO A 86 2.68 -6.16 8.98
C PRO A 86 3.32 -7.27 9.82
N GLU A 87 2.79 -7.52 11.01
CA GLU A 87 3.34 -8.51 11.93
C GLU A 87 3.46 -9.89 11.27
N ASN A 88 2.45 -10.29 10.49
CA ASN A 88 2.47 -11.56 9.79
C ASN A 88 3.51 -11.62 8.65
N THR A 89 3.85 -10.49 8.02
CA THR A 89 4.93 -10.43 7.01
C THR A 89 6.28 -10.82 7.60
N LEU A 90 6.53 -10.51 8.89
CA LEU A 90 7.77 -10.88 9.55
C LEU A 90 7.96 -12.40 9.60
N THR A 91 6.87 -13.15 9.78
CA THR A 91 6.93 -14.62 9.76
C THR A 91 7.41 -15.16 8.41
N TYR A 92 7.15 -14.44 7.31
CA TYR A 92 7.62 -14.83 5.98
C TYR A 92 9.12 -14.59 5.81
N LEU A 93 9.67 -13.58 6.50
CA LEU A 93 11.12 -13.37 6.58
C LEU A 93 11.80 -14.53 7.30
N ASP A 94 11.10 -15.17 8.25
CA ASP A 94 11.55 -16.35 8.99
C ASP A 94 11.27 -17.68 8.26
N GLY A 95 10.78 -17.62 7.01
CA GLY A 95 10.61 -18.77 6.13
C GLY A 95 9.20 -19.36 6.08
N VAL A 96 8.21 -18.77 6.75
CA VAL A 96 6.80 -19.12 6.52
C VAL A 96 6.44 -18.78 5.07
N LYS A 97 5.84 -19.74 4.35
CA LYS A 97 5.49 -19.53 2.96
C LYS A 97 4.16 -18.78 2.85
N PRO A 98 4.12 -17.58 2.25
CA PRO A 98 2.87 -16.86 2.06
C PRO A 98 1.95 -17.58 1.08
N ARG A 99 0.63 -17.47 1.30
CA ARG A 99 -0.35 -17.81 0.27
C ARG A 99 -0.30 -16.76 -0.84
N THR A 100 -0.45 -17.20 -2.09
CA THR A 100 -0.50 -16.31 -3.25
C THR A 100 -1.76 -16.58 -4.07
N PRO A 101 -2.44 -15.57 -4.63
CA PRO A 101 -3.58 -15.78 -5.51
C PRO A 101 -3.23 -16.72 -6.68
N THR A 102 -4.21 -17.44 -7.19
CA THR A 102 -4.01 -18.21 -8.43
C THR A 102 -3.76 -17.25 -9.60
N PRO A 103 -3.08 -17.66 -10.68
CA PRO A 103 -2.87 -16.79 -11.85
C PRO A 103 -4.17 -16.22 -12.43
N ALA A 104 -5.26 -17.00 -12.40
CA ALA A 104 -6.58 -16.55 -12.82
C ALA A 104 -7.14 -15.45 -11.91
N ARG A 105 -6.94 -15.56 -10.59
CA ARG A 105 -7.30 -14.48 -9.65
C ARG A 105 -6.41 -13.27 -9.87
N ALA A 106 -5.09 -13.40 -9.92
CA ALA A 106 -4.18 -12.27 -10.16
C ALA A 106 -4.49 -11.51 -11.47
N ALA A 107 -4.90 -12.21 -12.53
CA ALA A 107 -5.28 -11.57 -13.80
C ALA A 107 -6.51 -10.66 -13.69
N SER A 108 -7.31 -10.77 -12.63
CA SER A 108 -8.53 -9.99 -12.46
C SER A 108 -8.27 -8.51 -12.17
N ILE A 109 -7.06 -8.11 -11.78
CA ILE A 109 -6.67 -6.69 -11.58
C ILE A 109 -6.77 -5.81 -12.83
N TRP A 110 -6.91 -6.41 -14.02
CA TRP A 110 -6.82 -5.71 -15.31
C TRP A 110 -7.69 -4.43 -15.43
N PRO A 111 -8.92 -4.31 -14.88
CA PRO A 111 -9.70 -3.08 -14.97
C PRO A 111 -9.01 -1.90 -14.29
N THR A 112 -8.31 -2.16 -13.17
CA THR A 112 -7.52 -1.17 -12.43
C THR A 112 -6.27 -0.75 -13.21
N MET A 113 -5.64 -1.69 -13.91
CA MET A 113 -4.43 -1.41 -14.70
C MET A 113 -4.71 -0.52 -15.92
N ILE A 114 -5.86 -0.70 -16.57
CA ILE A 114 -6.23 0.09 -17.76
C ILE A 114 -6.76 1.48 -17.41
N ASP A 115 -7.18 1.70 -16.16
CA ASP A 115 -7.67 2.99 -15.67
C ASP A 115 -6.53 3.96 -15.31
N GLN A 116 -5.29 3.46 -15.33
CA GLN A 116 -4.07 4.19 -15.00
C GLN A 116 -3.18 4.40 -16.23
N PRO A 117 -2.41 5.50 -16.29
CA PRO A 117 -1.49 5.74 -17.39
C PRO A 117 -0.42 4.64 -17.47
N LEU A 118 -0.34 3.95 -18.62
CA LEU A 118 0.69 2.93 -18.85
C LEU A 118 2.09 3.53 -18.71
N ASP A 119 2.98 2.83 -18.00
CA ASP A 119 4.36 3.24 -17.83
C ASP A 119 5.36 2.11 -18.12
N ARG A 120 6.32 2.38 -19.01
CA ARG A 120 7.39 1.43 -19.35
C ARG A 120 8.32 1.14 -18.17
N ARG A 121 8.56 2.13 -17.27
CA ARG A 121 9.39 1.90 -16.08
C ARG A 121 8.64 1.09 -15.03
N GLY A 122 7.34 1.35 -14.84
CA GLY A 122 6.45 0.52 -14.03
C GLY A 122 6.46 -0.94 -14.49
N LEU A 123 6.30 -1.20 -15.79
CA LEU A 123 6.37 -2.55 -16.35
C LEU A 123 7.71 -3.24 -16.10
N ALA A 124 8.84 -2.55 -16.34
CA ALA A 124 10.17 -3.10 -16.06
C ALA A 124 10.40 -3.32 -14.57
N GLY A 125 9.84 -2.44 -13.72
CA GLY A 125 9.87 -2.55 -12.27
C GLY A 125 9.13 -3.79 -11.77
N LEU A 126 7.92 -4.08 -12.29
CA LEU A 126 7.16 -5.27 -11.91
C LEU A 126 7.95 -6.57 -12.15
N LEU A 127 8.61 -6.67 -13.31
CA LEU A 127 9.43 -7.84 -13.67
C LEU A 127 10.69 -8.00 -12.79
N SER A 128 11.21 -6.89 -12.27
CA SER A 128 12.44 -6.89 -11.45
C SER A 128 12.15 -6.93 -9.94
N GLY A 129 11.04 -6.36 -9.48
CA GLY A 129 10.65 -6.27 -8.07
C GLY A 129 10.55 -7.65 -7.43
N ALA A 130 9.91 -8.61 -8.11
CA ALA A 130 9.80 -10.00 -7.69
C ALA A 130 11.17 -10.71 -7.49
N ARG A 131 12.27 -10.15 -8.02
CA ARG A 131 13.63 -10.67 -7.83
C ARG A 131 14.38 -10.03 -6.66
N VAL A 132 13.94 -8.85 -6.19
CA VAL A 132 14.67 -8.00 -5.23
C VAL A 132 14.11 -8.11 -3.83
N ALA A 133 12.80 -7.90 -3.66
CA ALA A 133 12.13 -7.99 -2.37
C ALA A 133 10.62 -8.18 -2.53
N GLY A 134 9.99 -8.77 -1.51
CA GLY A 134 8.58 -9.12 -1.49
C GLY A 134 8.30 -10.55 -1.97
N TYR A 135 7.02 -10.90 -2.01
CA TYR A 135 6.51 -12.10 -2.66
C TYR A 135 5.52 -11.74 -3.77
N GLY A 136 5.05 -12.77 -4.49
CA GLY A 136 4.31 -12.65 -5.75
C GLY A 136 4.65 -13.77 -6.74
N THR A 137 5.58 -14.66 -6.36
CA THR A 137 5.87 -15.91 -7.06
C THR A 137 5.86 -17.07 -6.06
N PRO A 138 5.80 -18.33 -6.52
CA PRO A 138 5.87 -19.50 -5.64
C PRO A 138 7.17 -19.61 -4.80
N ALA A 139 8.17 -18.76 -5.08
CA ALA A 139 9.44 -18.70 -4.35
C ALA A 139 9.33 -18.06 -2.95
N GLY A 140 8.16 -17.52 -2.58
CA GLY A 140 7.92 -16.93 -1.25
C GLY A 140 8.51 -15.53 -1.09
N MET A 141 8.62 -15.08 0.16
CA MET A 141 9.16 -13.78 0.53
C MET A 141 10.67 -13.74 0.31
N ARG A 142 11.15 -12.70 -0.37
CA ARG A 142 12.57 -12.34 -0.45
C ARG A 142 12.77 -10.99 0.21
N TRP A 143 13.86 -10.84 0.95
CA TRP A 143 14.23 -9.57 1.56
C TRP A 143 15.73 -9.37 1.49
N THR A 144 16.14 -8.27 0.88
CA THR A 144 17.55 -7.88 0.73
C THR A 144 17.86 -6.55 1.43
N GLY A 145 16.90 -6.02 2.18
CA GLY A 145 17.02 -4.76 2.93
C GLY A 145 17.52 -4.95 4.36
N PRO A 146 17.66 -3.84 5.12
CA PRO A 146 17.96 -3.93 6.55
C PRO A 146 16.84 -4.67 7.32
N PRO A 147 17.12 -5.21 8.51
CA PRO A 147 16.07 -5.77 9.35
C PRO A 147 14.94 -4.76 9.60
N PRO A 148 13.65 -5.16 9.48
CA PRO A 148 12.54 -4.29 9.86
C PRO A 148 12.65 -3.84 11.32
N GLY A 149 12.14 -2.64 11.61
CA GLY A 149 12.08 -2.11 12.98
C GLY A 149 11.06 -2.83 13.86
N GLY A 150 10.08 -3.52 13.27
CA GLY A 150 9.09 -4.33 13.96
C GLY A 150 7.83 -4.58 13.13
N GLY A 151 6.82 -5.15 13.78
CA GLY A 151 5.56 -5.58 13.19
C GLY A 151 4.41 -4.62 13.46
N LEU A 152 3.54 -4.44 12.48
CA LEU A 152 2.28 -3.70 12.58
C LEU A 152 1.12 -4.68 12.83
N ALA A 153 0.58 -4.61 14.04
CA ALA A 153 -0.57 -5.35 14.57
C ALA A 153 -1.85 -4.51 14.52
N ASP A 154 -3.00 -5.19 14.45
CA ASP A 154 -4.33 -4.56 14.43
C ASP A 154 -4.56 -3.63 15.63
N GLY A 155 -5.15 -2.46 15.39
CA GLY A 155 -5.50 -1.48 16.42
C GLY A 155 -4.35 -0.61 16.94
N GLN A 156 -3.09 -0.87 16.54
CA GLN A 156 -1.98 -0.01 16.97
C GLN A 156 -1.91 1.30 16.16
N SER A 157 -1.32 2.34 16.73
CA SER A 157 -0.96 3.56 15.99
C SER A 157 0.23 3.30 15.05
N VAL A 158 0.24 3.95 13.89
CA VAL A 158 1.36 3.84 12.93
C VAL A 158 2.59 4.59 13.45
N PRO A 159 3.77 3.95 13.56
CA PRO A 159 4.99 4.62 13.97
C PRO A 159 5.35 5.81 13.06
N GLY A 160 5.55 6.99 13.67
CA GLY A 160 5.80 8.23 12.95
C GLY A 160 4.55 8.93 12.39
N ALA A 161 3.36 8.33 12.55
CA ALA A 161 2.07 8.88 12.15
C ALA A 161 0.97 8.49 13.17
N PRO A 162 1.01 8.99 14.41
CA PRO A 162 0.18 8.50 15.52
C PRO A 162 -1.34 8.67 15.34
N ASP A 163 -1.77 9.59 14.48
CA ASP A 163 -3.17 9.82 14.13
C ASP A 163 -3.74 8.74 13.19
N TRP A 164 -2.90 7.81 12.73
CA TRP A 164 -3.28 6.68 11.90
C TRP A 164 -3.28 5.39 12.73
N THR A 165 -4.31 4.57 12.52
CA THR A 165 -4.49 3.27 13.16
C THR A 165 -4.35 2.16 12.13
N VAL A 166 -3.63 1.10 12.49
CA VAL A 166 -3.53 -0.13 11.71
C VAL A 166 -4.85 -0.90 11.82
N VAL A 167 -5.39 -1.33 10.68
CA VAL A 167 -6.60 -2.16 10.59
C VAL A 167 -6.23 -3.45 9.86
N ALA A 168 -6.41 -4.60 10.48
CA ALA A 168 -6.22 -5.89 9.81
C ALA A 168 -7.15 -5.99 8.59
N ALA A 169 -6.59 -6.38 7.45
CA ALA A 169 -7.28 -6.39 6.16
C ALA A 169 -7.01 -7.68 5.37
N ASN A 170 -6.91 -8.80 6.09
CA ASN A 170 -6.63 -10.13 5.54
C ASN A 170 -7.63 -10.52 4.45
N GLY A 171 -7.17 -11.28 3.47
CA GLY A 171 -8.01 -11.83 2.40
C GLY A 171 -7.35 -11.76 1.05
N HIS A 172 -6.88 -10.58 0.64
CA HIS A 172 -5.97 -10.43 -0.50
C HIS A 172 -4.70 -11.25 -0.24
N THR A 173 -4.10 -10.99 0.91
CA THR A 173 -3.02 -11.78 1.51
C THR A 173 -3.28 -11.97 3.01
N ASP A 174 -2.51 -12.84 3.65
CA ASP A 174 -2.68 -13.12 5.08
C ASP A 174 -2.03 -12.07 5.98
N ASP A 175 -1.19 -11.21 5.42
CA ASP A 175 -0.50 -10.13 6.09
C ASP A 175 -1.05 -8.74 5.72
N SER A 176 -2.10 -8.67 4.90
CA SER A 176 -2.69 -7.39 4.50
C SER A 176 -3.20 -6.59 5.70
N ILE A 177 -2.76 -5.34 5.78
CA ILE A 177 -3.32 -4.29 6.64
C ILE A 177 -3.80 -3.11 5.79
N ALA A 178 -4.75 -2.36 6.34
CA ALA A 178 -5.11 -1.01 5.92
C ALA A 178 -4.72 0.00 7.01
N LEU A 179 -4.58 1.27 6.65
CA LEU A 179 -4.31 2.35 7.59
C LEU A 179 -5.48 3.33 7.61
N TRP A 180 -6.03 3.57 8.79
CA TRP A 180 -7.22 4.40 9.00
C TRP A 180 -6.88 5.67 9.76
N ASN A 181 -7.26 6.83 9.24
CA ASN A 181 -7.25 8.09 9.97
C ASN A 181 -8.68 8.53 10.28
N PRO A 182 -9.15 8.46 11.54
CA PRO A 182 -10.52 8.79 11.89
C PRO A 182 -10.83 10.28 11.75
N ALA A 183 -9.86 11.17 12.00
CA ALA A 183 -10.07 12.62 11.99
C ALA A 183 -10.35 13.15 10.58
N THR A 184 -9.61 12.66 9.59
CA THR A 184 -9.79 13.04 8.18
C THR A 184 -10.64 12.05 7.39
N ARG A 185 -11.07 10.95 8.03
CA ARG A 185 -11.82 9.85 7.40
C ARG A 185 -11.13 9.27 6.17
N MET A 186 -9.80 9.18 6.23
CA MET A 186 -8.96 8.60 5.18
C MET A 186 -8.68 7.12 5.44
N LEU A 187 -8.80 6.29 4.40
CA LEU A 187 -8.41 4.89 4.43
C LEU A 187 -7.37 4.61 3.34
N LEU A 188 -6.14 4.27 3.74
CA LEU A 188 -5.18 3.61 2.85
C LEU A 188 -5.48 2.11 2.88
N SER A 189 -6.11 1.60 1.81
CA SER A 189 -6.64 0.23 1.81
C SER A 189 -5.64 -0.84 1.41
N GLY A 190 -4.44 -0.46 0.95
CA GLY A 190 -3.57 -1.36 0.20
C GLY A 190 -4.39 -2.05 -0.88
N ASP A 191 -4.32 -3.37 -0.92
CA ASP A 191 -5.05 -4.15 -1.92
C ASP A 191 -6.35 -4.77 -1.42
N ALA A 192 -6.75 -4.53 -0.16
CA ALA A 192 -8.05 -4.98 0.33
C ALA A 192 -9.21 -4.34 -0.44
N VAL A 193 -9.01 -3.09 -0.87
CA VAL A 193 -9.94 -2.36 -1.75
C VAL A 193 -9.12 -1.62 -2.81
N LEU A 194 -9.37 -1.97 -4.07
CA LEU A 194 -8.84 -1.26 -5.24
C LEU A 194 -9.85 -0.24 -5.72
N THR A 195 -9.52 0.50 -6.78
CA THR A 195 -10.47 1.41 -7.42
C THR A 195 -10.44 1.28 -8.93
N VAL A 196 -11.62 1.43 -9.54
CA VAL A 196 -11.80 1.36 -10.98
C VAL A 196 -12.78 2.45 -11.37
N ARG A 197 -12.37 3.36 -12.27
CA ARG A 197 -13.24 4.42 -12.82
C ARG A 197 -13.92 5.26 -11.74
N GLY A 198 -13.18 5.58 -10.68
CA GLY A 198 -13.68 6.40 -9.56
C GLY A 198 -14.60 5.65 -8.59
N GLN A 199 -14.66 4.32 -8.64
CA GLN A 199 -15.48 3.51 -7.74
C GLN A 199 -14.60 2.59 -6.89
N ALA A 200 -14.99 2.41 -5.62
CA ALA A 200 -14.37 1.43 -4.74
C ALA A 200 -14.66 0.01 -5.24
N TRP A 201 -13.66 -0.87 -5.22
CA TRP A 201 -13.77 -2.24 -5.69
C TRP A 201 -13.01 -3.18 -4.77
N HIS A 202 -13.72 -3.96 -3.94
CA HIS A 202 -13.10 -5.00 -3.13
C HIS A 202 -12.38 -5.99 -4.03
N THR A 203 -11.10 -6.25 -3.74
CA THR A 203 -10.27 -7.01 -4.68
C THR A 203 -10.81 -8.44 -4.84
N PRO A 204 -10.95 -8.93 -6.09
CA PRO A 204 -11.14 -10.36 -6.36
C PRO A 204 -9.86 -11.19 -6.19
N GLU A 205 -8.69 -10.56 -6.03
CA GLU A 205 -7.38 -11.22 -5.92
C GLU A 205 -7.13 -11.77 -4.53
N ILE A 206 -7.98 -12.68 -4.07
CA ILE A 206 -7.95 -13.16 -2.70
C ILE A 206 -7.30 -14.54 -2.58
N VAL A 207 -6.61 -14.78 -1.47
CA VAL A 207 -6.12 -16.09 -1.02
C VAL A 207 -7.10 -16.78 -0.07
N ASP A 208 -7.96 -15.99 0.60
CA ASP A 208 -8.90 -16.47 1.61
C ASP A 208 -10.25 -15.73 1.55
N THR A 209 -11.31 -16.45 1.17
CA THR A 209 -12.63 -15.84 0.96
C THR A 209 -13.31 -15.42 2.27
N ALA A 210 -13.13 -16.19 3.34
CA ALA A 210 -13.74 -15.87 4.63
C ALA A 210 -13.11 -14.60 5.22
N SER A 211 -11.78 -14.54 5.23
CA SER A 211 -11.02 -13.36 5.69
C SER A 211 -11.35 -12.13 4.84
N ALA A 212 -11.43 -12.27 3.51
CA ALA A 212 -11.82 -11.16 2.65
C ALA A 212 -13.23 -10.64 2.93
N ALA A 213 -14.19 -11.54 3.21
CA ALA A 213 -15.55 -11.16 3.58
C ALA A 213 -15.60 -10.46 4.95
N ASP A 214 -14.80 -10.90 5.91
CA ASP A 214 -14.67 -10.27 7.23
C ASP A 214 -14.04 -8.88 7.13
N THR A 215 -12.95 -8.75 6.38
CA THR A 215 -12.30 -7.47 6.05
C THR A 215 -13.28 -6.52 5.39
N ARG A 216 -14.05 -6.98 4.40
CA ARG A 216 -15.07 -6.17 3.74
C ARG A 216 -16.06 -5.59 4.74
N ARG A 217 -16.65 -6.42 5.61
CA ARG A 217 -17.63 -5.95 6.62
C ARG A 217 -17.02 -4.88 7.53
N ARG A 218 -15.81 -5.14 8.06
CA ARG A 218 -15.11 -4.20 8.96
C ARG A 218 -14.78 -2.86 8.28
N LEU A 219 -14.31 -2.88 7.03
CA LEU A 219 -13.98 -1.65 6.31
C LEU A 219 -15.24 -0.84 5.94
N GLU A 220 -16.33 -1.52 5.57
CA GLU A 220 -17.61 -0.88 5.22
C GLU A 220 -18.29 -0.20 6.43
N GLU A 221 -17.95 -0.60 7.66
CA GLU A 221 -18.39 0.08 8.90
C GLU A 221 -17.70 1.43 9.13
N LEU A 222 -16.53 1.66 8.52
CA LEU A 222 -15.80 2.92 8.67
C LEU A 222 -16.44 4.02 7.79
N PRO A 223 -16.58 5.27 8.29
CA PRO A 223 -17.17 6.38 7.54
C PRO A 223 -16.17 6.99 6.54
N VAL A 224 -15.60 6.16 5.65
CA VAL A 224 -14.50 6.52 4.74
C VAL A 224 -14.94 7.59 3.74
N ALA A 225 -14.42 8.80 3.87
CA ALA A 225 -14.63 9.89 2.91
C ALA A 225 -13.58 9.90 1.80
N HIS A 226 -12.38 9.42 2.09
CA HIS A 226 -11.26 9.41 1.16
C HIS A 226 -10.61 8.02 1.14
N LEU A 227 -10.86 7.27 0.06
CA LEU A 227 -10.25 5.97 -0.18
C LEU A 227 -8.98 6.14 -1.01
N LEU A 228 -7.88 5.56 -0.51
CA LEU A 228 -6.54 5.71 -1.03
C LEU A 228 -5.96 4.30 -1.29
N PRO A 229 -6.22 3.70 -2.46
CA PRO A 229 -5.91 2.29 -2.71
C PRO A 229 -4.44 2.04 -3.08
N GLY A 230 -3.98 0.80 -2.90
CA GLY A 230 -2.70 0.33 -3.43
C GLY A 230 -2.63 0.41 -4.96
N HIS A 231 -3.77 0.19 -5.63
CA HIS A 231 -3.91 0.31 -7.07
C HIS A 231 -5.17 1.10 -7.49
N GLY A 232 -5.01 1.92 -8.53
CA GLY A 232 -6.08 2.76 -9.08
C GLY A 232 -5.98 4.21 -8.62
N ARG A 233 -7.10 4.93 -8.63
CA ARG A 233 -7.18 6.36 -8.31
C ARG A 233 -7.87 6.58 -6.96
N PRO A 234 -7.47 7.58 -6.16
CA PRO A 234 -8.23 8.00 -5.00
C PRO A 234 -9.71 8.23 -5.32
N VAL A 235 -10.58 7.84 -4.39
CA VAL A 235 -12.02 8.09 -4.46
C VAL A 235 -12.43 8.94 -3.27
N HIS A 236 -13.25 9.95 -3.54
CA HIS A 236 -13.67 10.93 -2.54
C HIS A 236 -15.20 11.04 -2.52
N ALA A 237 -15.78 11.12 -1.33
CA ALA A 237 -17.21 11.30 -1.12
C ALA A 237 -17.47 12.19 0.11
N ALA A 238 -18.59 12.92 0.11
CA ALA A 238 -18.97 13.78 1.23
C ALA A 238 -19.31 12.96 2.49
N GLU A 239 -20.10 11.91 2.33
CA GLU A 239 -20.52 11.03 3.43
C GLU A 239 -19.64 9.79 3.50
N THR A 240 -19.71 8.91 2.50
CA THR A 240 -18.87 7.71 2.43
C THR A 240 -18.68 7.24 0.98
N VAL A 241 -17.51 6.70 0.67
CA VAL A 241 -17.20 6.08 -0.63
C VAL A 241 -17.97 4.78 -0.85
N TRP A 242 -18.48 4.14 0.22
CA TRP A 242 -19.15 2.83 0.13
C TRP A 242 -20.49 2.88 -0.62
N ALA A 243 -21.12 4.05 -0.73
CA ALA A 243 -22.32 4.24 -1.55
C ALA A 243 -22.03 4.10 -3.06
N GLN A 244 -20.77 4.25 -3.48
CA GLN A 244 -20.33 4.26 -4.87
C GLN A 244 -19.46 3.03 -5.22
N GLN A 245 -19.80 1.87 -4.65
CA GLN A 245 -19.07 0.63 -4.89
C GLN A 245 -19.39 0.01 -6.24
N ARG A 246 -18.35 -0.53 -6.88
CA ARG A 246 -18.48 -1.45 -7.99
C ARG A 246 -18.97 -2.80 -7.46
N ARG A 247 -20.07 -3.30 -8.03
CA ARG A 247 -20.60 -4.65 -7.76
C ARG A 247 -19.94 -5.70 -8.64
#